data_AF-A0A955YTY0-F1
#
_entry.id   AF-A0A955YTY0-F1
#
_cell.length_a   1.000
_cell.length_b   1.000
_cell.length_c   1.000
_cell.angle_alpha   90.00
_cell.angle_beta   90.00
_cell.angle_gamma   90.00
#
_symmetry.space_group_name_H-M   'P 1'
#
loop_
_entity.id
_entity.type
_entity.pdbx_description
1 polymer ?
#
loop_
_entity_poly.entity_id
_entity_poly.type
_entity_poly.pdbx_seq_one_letter_code
_entity_poly.pdbx_strand_id
1 'polypeptide(L)'
;RGKVNFNSGDEIGGTGVFDQGEVSKVIKGRMSALKRCYETSLKSNPTLAGKVVVEFTIEERGNVSKARAADNSTGDAGFAGCIVDTIKRLRWKKGPDGGSVTFQYPFVFAPQN
;
A
#
# COMPACT_ATOMS: atom_id res chain seq x y z
N ARG A 1 1.48 -20.70 0.38
CA ARG A 1 1.40 -19.37 1.03
C ARG A 1 1.14 -18.32 -0.04
N GLY A 2 0.28 -17.33 0.19
CA GLY A 2 0.03 -16.30 -0.82
C GLY A 2 1.27 -15.49 -1.23
N LYS A 3 1.36 -15.08 -2.51
CA LYS A 3 2.36 -14.13 -3.01
C LYS A 3 1.77 -12.73 -3.00
N VAL A 4 2.60 -11.77 -2.56
CA VAL A 4 2.30 -10.33 -2.60
C VAL A 4 3.42 -9.67 -3.39
N ASN A 5 3.07 -9.03 -4.49
CA ASN A 5 3.97 -8.20 -5.28
C ASN A 5 3.42 -6.78 -5.31
N PHE A 6 4.29 -5.79 -5.54
CA PHE A 6 3.85 -4.42 -5.80
C PHE A 6 4.78 -3.79 -6.83
N ASN A 7 4.23 -2.94 -7.68
CA ASN A 7 5.03 -2.20 -8.66
C ASN A 7 5.45 -0.86 -8.05
N SER A 8 6.47 -0.24 -8.64
CA SER A 8 6.79 1.17 -8.41
C SER A 8 5.50 1.99 -8.57
N GLY A 9 5.11 2.73 -7.53
CA GLY A 9 3.86 3.48 -7.52
C GLY A 9 4.07 4.93 -7.90
N ASP A 10 3.11 5.54 -8.58
CA ASP A 10 3.27 6.87 -9.17
C ASP A 10 3.01 7.98 -8.16
N GLU A 11 3.75 9.08 -8.28
CA GLU A 11 3.38 10.34 -7.65
C GLU A 11 2.23 10.96 -8.46
N ILE A 12 1.08 11.15 -7.83
CA ILE A 12 -0.15 11.61 -8.51
C ILE A 12 -0.54 13.05 -8.13
N GLY A 13 0.20 13.68 -7.23
CA GLY A 13 -0.01 15.09 -6.87
C GLY A 13 0.62 15.49 -5.55
N GLY A 14 0.56 16.78 -5.25
CA GLY A 14 1.23 17.38 -4.09
C GLY A 14 2.02 18.61 -4.50
N THR A 15 2.56 19.32 -3.51
CA THR A 15 3.47 20.46 -3.73
C THR A 15 4.90 20.16 -3.30
N GLY A 16 5.09 19.09 -2.54
CA GLY A 16 6.40 18.68 -2.04
C GLY A 16 7.16 17.81 -3.04
N VAL A 17 8.42 17.53 -2.70
CA VAL A 17 9.27 16.59 -3.44
C VAL A 17 9.66 15.44 -2.52
N PHE A 18 9.50 14.20 -2.99
CA PHE A 18 9.89 13.02 -2.21
C PHE A 18 10.42 11.89 -3.08
N ASP A 19 11.40 11.16 -2.55
CA ASP A 19 12.01 10.04 -3.26
C ASP A 19 11.10 8.80 -3.19
N GLN A 20 10.58 8.40 -4.35
CA GLN A 20 9.74 7.20 -4.52
C GLN A 20 10.46 5.89 -4.11
N GLY A 21 11.79 5.85 -4.22
CA GLY A 21 12.63 4.76 -3.72
C GLY A 21 12.58 4.64 -2.21
N GLU A 22 12.58 5.75 -1.47
CA GLU A 22 12.41 5.77 -0.01
C GLU A 22 10.98 5.33 0.40
N VAL A 23 9.95 5.72 -0.36
CA VAL A 23 8.58 5.21 -0.20
C VAL A 23 8.57 3.68 -0.33
N SER A 24 9.11 3.19 -1.45
CA SER A 24 9.14 1.77 -1.79
C SER A 24 9.93 0.95 -0.76
N LYS A 25 11.00 1.50 -0.20
CA LYS A 25 11.83 0.85 0.83
C LYS A 25 11.06 0.60 2.12
N VAL A 26 10.31 1.59 2.60
CA VAL A 26 9.47 1.45 3.80
C VAL A 26 8.32 0.47 3.55
N ILE A 27 7.69 0.52 2.37
CA ILE A 27 6.65 -0.43 1.97
C ILE A 27 7.20 -1.87 1.94
N LYS A 28 8.41 -2.09 1.38
CA LYS A 28 9.09 -3.41 1.40
C LYS A 28 9.25 -3.94 2.82
N GLY A 29 9.67 -3.08 3.75
CA GLY A 29 9.79 -3.44 5.17
C GLY A 29 8.47 -3.88 5.81
N ARG A 30 7.33 -3.53 5.22
CA ARG A 30 5.98 -3.87 5.71
C ARG A 30 5.29 -4.98 4.91
N MET A 31 5.96 -5.62 3.96
CA MET A 31 5.41 -6.74 3.18
C MET A 31 4.87 -7.89 4.04
N SER A 32 5.50 -8.17 5.18
CA SER A 32 5.03 -9.20 6.10
C SER A 32 3.64 -8.92 6.67
N ALA A 33 3.30 -7.65 6.93
CA ALA A 33 1.99 -7.27 7.42
C ALA A 33 0.93 -7.31 6.30
N LEU A 34 1.27 -6.88 5.08
CA LEU A 34 0.38 -7.03 3.92
C LEU A 34 0.10 -8.50 3.61
N LYS A 35 1.13 -9.35 3.71
CA LYS A 35 0.98 -10.79 3.56
C LYS A 35 0.05 -11.38 4.62
N ARG A 36 0.08 -10.90 5.87
CA ARG A 36 -0.87 -11.34 6.90
C ARG A 36 -2.31 -10.96 6.56
N CYS A 37 -2.56 -9.76 6.04
CA CYS A 37 -3.90 -9.41 5.52
C CYS A 37 -4.35 -10.42 4.47
N TYR A 38 -3.47 -10.77 3.54
CA TYR A 38 -3.79 -11.69 2.46
C TYR A 38 -4.00 -13.12 2.95
N GLU A 39 -3.13 -13.63 3.83
CA GLU A 39 -3.27 -14.96 4.43
C GLU A 39 -4.55 -15.09 5.26
N THR A 40 -5.00 -14.02 5.92
CA THR A 40 -6.30 -14.02 6.61
C THR A 40 -7.45 -14.16 5.63
N SER A 41 -7.49 -13.36 4.56
CA SER A 41 -8.57 -13.45 3.56
C SER A 41 -8.54 -14.76 2.78
N LEU A 42 -7.35 -15.35 2.54
CA LEU A 42 -7.22 -16.66 1.91
C LEU A 42 -7.87 -17.80 2.70
N LYS A 43 -8.06 -17.66 4.03
CA LYS A 43 -8.79 -18.66 4.82
C LYS A 43 -10.27 -18.73 4.44
N SER A 44 -10.84 -17.59 4.07
CA SER A 44 -12.25 -17.49 3.66
C SER A 44 -12.41 -17.66 2.14
N ASN A 45 -11.45 -17.18 1.36
CA ASN A 45 -11.44 -17.30 -0.09
C ASN A 45 -10.07 -17.79 -0.60
N PRO A 46 -9.85 -19.11 -0.71
CA PRO A 46 -8.58 -19.69 -1.11
C PRO A 46 -8.13 -19.31 -2.53
N THR A 47 -9.06 -18.87 -3.39
CA THR A 47 -8.80 -18.45 -4.78
C THR A 47 -8.66 -16.94 -4.91
N LEU A 48 -8.65 -16.19 -3.80
CA LEU A 48 -8.53 -14.73 -3.81
C LEU A 48 -7.28 -14.31 -4.58
N ALA A 49 -7.50 -13.57 -5.66
CA ALA A 49 -6.45 -13.01 -6.51
C ALA A 49 -6.91 -11.65 -7.04
N GLY A 50 -5.97 -10.87 -7.55
CA GLY A 50 -6.24 -9.57 -8.16
C GLY A 50 -5.28 -8.51 -7.66
N LYS A 51 -5.70 -7.25 -7.79
CA LYS A 51 -4.91 -6.10 -7.37
C LYS A 51 -5.72 -5.17 -6.46
N VAL A 52 -5.01 -4.53 -5.54
CA VAL A 52 -5.50 -3.41 -4.73
C VAL A 52 -4.59 -2.24 -5.01
N VAL A 53 -5.14 -1.14 -5.51
CA VAL A 53 -4.41 0.10 -5.72
C VAL A 53 -4.68 1.01 -4.54
N VAL A 54 -3.64 1.35 -3.80
CA VAL A 54 -3.75 2.21 -2.62
C VAL A 54 -3.23 3.58 -2.95
N GLU A 55 -4.09 4.58 -2.74
CA GLU A 55 -3.72 5.99 -2.78
C GLU A 55 -3.49 6.47 -1.35
N PHE A 56 -2.42 7.21 -1.12
CA PHE A 56 -2.11 7.77 0.18
C PHE A 56 -1.22 9.00 0.06
N THR A 57 -1.39 9.94 1.00
CA THR A 57 -0.58 11.16 1.05
C THR A 57 0.45 11.05 2.16
N ILE A 58 1.70 11.40 1.88
CA ILE A 58 2.76 11.52 2.89
C ILE A 58 2.90 13.01 3.23
N GLU A 59 2.76 13.32 4.50
CA GLU A 59 2.96 14.67 5.05
C GLU A 59 4.45 14.93 5.31
N GLU A 60 4.84 16.20 5.42
CA GLU A 60 6.25 16.62 5.66
C GLU A 60 6.87 15.98 6.92
N ARG A 61 6.04 15.67 7.92
CA ARG A 61 6.47 14.96 9.15
C ARG A 61 6.74 13.47 8.95
N GLY A 62 6.55 12.96 7.72
CA GLY A 62 6.76 11.56 7.35
C GLY A 62 5.63 10.63 7.75
N ASN A 63 4.48 11.14 8.18
CA ASN A 63 3.29 10.32 8.46
C ASN A 63 2.39 10.24 7.22
N VAL A 64 1.63 9.14 7.11
CA VAL A 64 0.59 9.01 6.09
C VAL A 64 -0.69 9.72 6.54
N SER A 65 -1.30 10.45 5.62
CA SER A 65 -2.66 10.96 5.67
C SER A 65 -3.47 10.44 4.47
N LYS A 66 -4.80 10.56 4.54
CA LYS A 66 -5.72 10.30 3.41
C LYS A 66 -5.55 8.95 2.67
N ALA A 67 -5.13 7.89 3.37
CA ALA A 67 -4.99 6.57 2.76
C ALA A 67 -6.35 5.94 2.41
N ARG A 68 -6.51 5.47 1.16
CA ARG A 68 -7.71 4.80 0.65
C ARG A 68 -7.37 3.78 -0.44
N ALA A 69 -8.26 2.82 -0.68
CA ALA A 69 -8.19 1.98 -1.87
C ALA A 69 -8.79 2.75 -3.05
N ALA A 70 -7.96 3.11 -4.03
CA ALA A 70 -8.40 3.76 -5.27
C ALA A 70 -9.04 2.74 -6.24
N ASP A 71 -8.55 1.50 -6.22
CA ASP A 71 -9.09 0.38 -7.00
C ASP A 71 -8.96 -0.92 -6.20
N ASN A 72 -9.96 -1.80 -6.32
CA ASN A 72 -9.95 -3.11 -5.68
C ASN A 72 -10.55 -4.16 -6.62
N SER A 73 -9.69 -4.82 -7.39
CA SER A 73 -10.11 -5.90 -8.28
C SER A 73 -10.29 -7.25 -7.59
N THR A 74 -9.99 -7.35 -6.28
CA THR A 74 -10.12 -8.60 -5.54
C THR A 74 -11.58 -8.87 -5.10
N GLY A 75 -12.43 -7.84 -5.13
CA GLY A 75 -13.82 -7.92 -4.67
C GLY A 75 -14.00 -7.99 -3.14
N ASP A 76 -12.91 -8.13 -2.37
CA ASP A 76 -12.95 -8.21 -0.92
C ASP A 76 -12.64 -6.85 -0.29
N ALA A 77 -13.67 -6.18 0.21
CA ALA A 77 -13.54 -4.88 0.87
C ALA A 77 -12.84 -4.97 2.24
N GLY A 78 -13.02 -6.08 2.96
CA GLY A 78 -12.35 -6.31 4.25
C GLY A 78 -10.84 -6.50 4.06
N PHE A 79 -10.45 -7.23 3.01
CA PHE A 79 -9.08 -7.36 2.59
C PHE A 79 -8.46 -6.01 2.23
N ALA A 80 -9.09 -5.25 1.33
CA ALA A 80 -8.61 -3.93 0.93
C ALA A 80 -8.48 -2.97 2.14
N GLY A 81 -9.43 -3.01 3.08
CA GLY A 81 -9.36 -2.25 4.33
C GLY A 81 -8.11 -2.59 5.16
N CYS A 82 -7.80 -3.88 5.32
CA CYS A 82 -6.60 -4.33 6.05
C CYS A 82 -5.30 -3.81 5.41
N ILE A 83 -5.25 -3.79 4.07
CA ILE A 83 -4.12 -3.23 3.31
C ILE A 83 -4.01 -1.72 3.57
N VAL A 84 -5.11 -0.97 3.40
CA VAL A 84 -5.17 0.49 3.63
C VAL A 84 -4.73 0.84 5.05
N ASP A 85 -5.22 0.13 6.07
CA ASP A 85 -4.83 0.36 7.47
C ASP A 85 -3.35 0.07 7.71
N THR A 86 -2.79 -0.90 7.00
CA THR A 86 -1.36 -1.20 7.08
C THR A 86 -0.52 -0.08 6.47
N ILE A 87 -0.93 0.46 5.33
CA ILE A 87 -0.29 1.62 4.69
C ILE A 87 -0.42 2.88 5.55
N LYS A 88 -1.60 3.14 6.10
CA LYS A 88 -1.86 4.31 6.97
C LYS A 88 -0.97 4.36 8.22
N ARG A 89 -0.49 3.21 8.69
CA ARG A 89 0.43 3.09 9.85
C ARG A 89 1.90 3.23 9.48
N LEU A 90 2.24 3.39 8.20
CA LEU A 90 3.62 3.61 7.79
C LEU A 90 4.11 4.97 8.27
N ARG A 91 5.42 5.03 8.51
CA ARG A 91 6.10 6.25 8.94
C ARG A 91 7.51 6.28 8.38
N TRP A 92 7.84 7.42 7.80
CA TRP A 92 9.18 7.74 7.32
C TRP A 92 9.91 8.59 8.36
N LYS A 93 11.24 8.43 8.42
CA LYS A 93 12.08 9.26 9.30
C LYS A 93 12.13 10.71 8.84
N LYS A 94 12.12 10.91 7.51
CA LYS A 94 12.02 12.21 6.84
C LYS A 94 10.88 12.12 5.84
N GLY A 95 9.95 13.08 5.88
CA GLY A 95 8.89 13.21 4.88
C GLY A 95 9.35 14.01 3.65
N PRO A 96 8.41 14.36 2.76
CA PRO A 96 8.69 15.23 1.63
C PRO A 96 9.15 16.62 2.05
N ASP A 97 9.95 17.27 1.20
CA ASP A 97 10.36 18.66 1.38
C ASP A 97 9.40 19.59 0.61
N GLY A 98 8.92 20.68 1.23
CA GLY A 98 8.11 21.70 0.56
C GLY A 98 6.60 21.42 0.45
N GLY A 99 6.09 20.47 1.24
CA GLY A 99 4.66 20.15 1.33
C GLY A 99 4.37 18.66 1.33
N SER A 100 3.11 18.27 1.16
CA SER A 100 2.72 16.86 1.11
C SER A 100 2.82 16.29 -0.30
N VAL A 101 3.04 14.98 -0.42
CA VAL A 101 3.08 14.27 -1.70
C VAL A 101 2.13 13.06 -1.66
N THR A 102 1.32 12.89 -2.71
CA THR A 102 0.35 11.81 -2.83
C THR A 102 0.85 10.77 -3.81
N PHE A 103 0.85 9.52 -3.37
CA PHE A 103 1.31 8.38 -4.12
C PHE A 103 0.19 7.38 -4.36
N GLN A 104 0.31 6.64 -5.46
CA GLN A 104 -0.58 5.54 -5.80
C GLN A 104 0.22 4.27 -6.08
N TYR A 105 0.04 3.25 -5.24
CA TYR A 105 0.78 1.99 -5.33
C TYR A 105 -0.14 0.81 -5.64
N PRO A 106 0.07 0.09 -6.76
CA PRO A 106 -0.64 -1.15 -7.05
C PRO A 106 0.02 -2.34 -6.35
N PHE A 107 -0.75 -3.05 -5.53
CA PHE A 107 -0.37 -4.31 -4.90
C PHE A 107 -1.11 -5.46 -5.59
N VAL A 108 -0.36 -6.45 -6.10
CA VAL A 108 -0.88 -7.62 -6.79
C VAL A 108 -0.78 -8.84 -5.87
N PHE A 109 -1.90 -9.55 -5.73
CA PHE A 109 -2.06 -10.70 -4.86
C PHE A 109 -2.44 -11.91 -5.69
N ALA A 110 -1.73 -13.02 -5.44
CA ALA A 110 -1.99 -14.28 -6.13
C ALA A 110 -1.71 -15.48 -5.20
N PRO A 111 -2.52 -16.55 -5.27
CA PRO A 111 -2.25 -17.77 -4.52
C PRO A 111 -0.93 -18.40 -5.02
N GLN A 112 -0.16 -19.01 -4.11
CA GLN A 112 0.82 -20.01 -4.55
C GLN A 112 0.02 -21.26 -4.93
N ASN A 113 -0.02 -21.56 -6.22
CA ASN A 113 -0.06 -22.96 -6.63
C ASN A 113 1.21 -23.66 -6.15
#